data_AF-A0A2D9K8T5-F1
#
_entry.id   AF-A0A2D9K8T5-F1
#
_cell.length_a   1.000
_cell.length_b   1.000
_cell.length_c   1.000
_cell.angle_alpha   90.00
_cell.angle_beta   90.00
_cell.angle_gamma   90.00
#
_symmetry.space_group_name_H-M   'P 1'
#
loop_
_entity.id
_entity.type
_entity.pdbx_description
1 polymer ?
#
loop_
_entity_poly.entity_id
_entity_poly.type
_entity_poly.pdbx_seq_one_letter_code
_entity_poly.pdbx_strand_id
1 'polypeptide(L)'
;MSVDKRTYDDLWTLIAAPLVWALHFLFSYTVAAYACAPQSWLFKDLATARIAIGVVTLLSLLAIAYGFRRAWRDWSAGGGGHRHDRDTPEDRERFLEFSTLLLAALSFVGVIFDVLPVIMIADCR
;
A
#
# COMPACT_ATOMS: atom_id res chain seq x y z
N MET A 1 33.67 6.04 -16.59
CA MET A 1 32.55 7.01 -16.61
C MET A 1 31.32 6.31 -17.16
N SER A 2 30.56 5.64 -16.30
CA SER A 2 29.27 5.04 -16.67
C SER A 2 28.17 5.95 -16.14
N VAL A 3 27.71 6.80 -17.06
CA VAL A 3 26.41 7.48 -17.14
C VAL A 3 25.53 7.39 -15.90
N ASP A 4 25.51 8.51 -15.20
CA ASP A 4 24.45 8.97 -14.30
C ASP A 4 23.06 8.80 -14.97
N LYS A 5 22.28 7.83 -14.49
CA LYS A 5 20.86 7.60 -14.84
C LYS A 5 20.06 7.14 -13.60
N ARG A 6 20.45 7.55 -12.39
CA ARG A 6 20.09 6.82 -11.16
C ARG A 6 19.30 7.60 -10.10
N THR A 7 18.47 8.58 -10.48
CA THR A 7 18.00 9.58 -9.49
C THR A 7 16.51 9.90 -9.42
N TYR A 8 15.62 9.08 -9.99
CA TYR A 8 14.16 9.23 -9.77
C TYR A 8 13.38 7.93 -9.47
N ASP A 9 13.97 6.75 -9.67
CA ASP A 9 13.24 5.47 -9.60
C ASP A 9 13.26 4.79 -8.21
N ASP A 10 14.06 5.23 -7.23
CA ASP A 10 14.29 4.45 -6.00
C ASP A 10 13.48 4.93 -4.78
N LEU A 11 13.41 6.25 -4.54
CA LEU A 11 12.62 6.78 -3.41
C LEU A 11 11.12 6.71 -3.67
N TRP A 12 10.70 7.02 -4.91
CA TRP A 12 9.29 7.03 -5.29
C TRP A 12 8.67 5.64 -5.27
N THR A 13 9.41 4.61 -5.69
CA THR A 13 8.95 3.22 -5.65
C THR A 13 8.86 2.71 -4.21
N LEU A 14 9.79 3.12 -3.34
CA LEU A 14 9.78 2.79 -1.91
C LEU A 14 8.54 3.35 -1.18
N ILE A 15 8.19 4.62 -1.43
CA ILE A 15 7.05 5.27 -0.76
C ILE A 15 5.70 5.01 -1.45
N ALA A 16 5.68 4.55 -2.70
CA ALA A 16 4.45 4.38 -3.46
C ALA A 16 3.45 3.43 -2.79
N ALA A 17 3.89 2.26 -2.33
CA ALA A 17 2.98 1.29 -1.68
C ALA A 17 2.41 1.82 -0.34
N PRO A 18 3.22 2.38 0.57
CA PRO A 18 2.70 3.07 1.76
C PRO A 18 1.74 4.23 1.44
N LEU A 19 2.02 5.01 0.40
CA LEU A 19 1.13 6.10 -0.02
C LEU A 19 -0.22 5.58 -0.52
N VAL A 20 -0.24 4.50 -1.32
CA VAL A 20 -1.49 3.87 -1.78
C VAL A 20 -2.31 3.37 -0.59
N TRP A 21 -1.65 2.75 0.40
CA TRP A 21 -2.31 2.33 1.64
C TRP A 21 -2.87 3.53 2.42
N ALA A 22 -2.08 4.58 2.67
CA ALA A 22 -2.53 5.75 3.41
C ALA A 22 -3.72 6.47 2.73
N LEU A 23 -3.69 6.59 1.40
CA LEU A 23 -4.78 7.18 0.63
C LEU A 23 -6.04 6.29 0.66
N HIS A 24 -5.88 4.97 0.58
CA HIS A 24 -6.98 4.02 0.72
C HIS A 24 -7.63 4.10 2.11
N PHE A 25 -6.83 4.16 3.17
CA PHE A 25 -7.30 4.34 4.54
C PHE A 25 -8.09 5.64 4.67
N LEU A 26 -7.52 6.76 4.22
CA LEU A 26 -8.16 8.07 4.29
C LEU A 26 -9.48 8.09 3.51
N PHE A 27 -9.50 7.52 2.31
CA PHE A 27 -10.72 7.38 1.50
C PHE A 27 -11.78 6.55 2.23
N SER A 28 -11.41 5.38 2.74
CA SER A 28 -12.33 4.47 3.43
C SER A 28 -12.93 5.12 4.68
N TYR A 29 -12.08 5.78 5.47
CA TYR A 29 -12.49 6.51 6.66
C TYR A 29 -13.42 7.68 6.35
N THR A 30 -13.07 8.52 5.37
CA THR A 30 -13.87 9.69 5.02
C THR A 30 -15.22 9.32 4.42
N VAL A 31 -15.27 8.31 3.56
CA VAL A 31 -16.53 7.80 2.97
C VAL A 31 -17.43 7.22 4.06
N ALA A 32 -16.89 6.42 4.98
CA ALA A 32 -17.66 5.87 6.10
C ALA A 32 -18.19 6.98 7.02
N ALA A 33 -17.32 7.93 7.41
CA ALA A 33 -17.69 9.05 8.26
C ALA A 33 -18.76 9.94 7.61
N TYR A 34 -18.63 10.24 6.31
CA TYR A 34 -19.60 11.04 5.57
C TYR A 34 -20.95 10.31 5.42
N ALA A 35 -20.93 9.00 5.16
CA ALA A 35 -22.14 8.19 5.06
C ALA A 35 -22.93 8.16 6.37
N CYS A 36 -22.22 8.16 7.51
CA CYS A 36 -22.82 8.09 8.85
C CYS A 36 -23.03 9.44 9.55
N ALA A 37 -22.47 10.54 9.03
CA ALA A 37 -22.63 11.88 9.61
C ALA A 37 -24.10 12.34 9.76
N PRO A 38 -25.03 12.02 8.82
CA PRO A 38 -26.44 12.29 9.04
C PRO A 38 -26.99 11.28 10.07
N GLN A 39 -26.99 11.67 11.36
CA GLN A 39 -27.56 10.93 12.50
C GLN A 39 -29.08 10.69 12.38
N SER A 40 -29.70 10.99 11.23
CA SER A 40 -31.13 10.82 11.01
C SER A 40 -31.54 9.36 10.76
N TRP A 41 -30.59 8.44 10.50
CA TRP A 41 -30.89 7.05 10.15
C TRP A 41 -29.85 6.07 10.72
N LEU A 42 -30.01 5.68 12.00
CA LEU A 42 -29.18 4.66 12.68
C LEU A 42 -29.10 3.32 11.91
N PHE A 43 -30.09 3.03 11.05
CA PHE A 43 -30.19 1.79 10.25
C PHE A 43 -29.99 2.02 8.75
N LYS A 44 -29.36 3.13 8.34
CA LYS A 44 -29.07 3.35 6.93
C LYS A 44 -28.04 2.33 6.45
N ASP A 45 -28.43 1.55 5.44
CA ASP A 45 -27.54 0.59 4.81
C ASP A 45 -26.33 1.30 4.18
N LEU A 46 -25.14 0.81 4.50
CA LEU A 46 -23.88 1.28 3.98
C LEU A 46 -23.55 0.70 2.59
N ALA A 47 -24.46 -0.04 1.95
CA ALA A 47 -24.26 -0.71 0.66
C ALA A 47 -23.47 0.11 -0.38
N THR A 48 -23.87 1.35 -0.66
CA THR A 48 -23.16 2.20 -1.64
C THR A 48 -21.73 2.52 -1.21
N ALA A 49 -21.53 2.86 0.07
CA ALA A 49 -20.20 3.12 0.63
C ALA A 49 -19.33 1.84 0.61
N ARG A 50 -19.91 0.68 0.92
CA ARG A 50 -19.21 -0.62 0.90
C ARG A 50 -18.78 -1.01 -0.51
N ILE A 51 -19.62 -0.77 -1.52
CA ILE A 51 -19.26 -1.00 -2.92
C ILE A 51 -18.13 -0.06 -3.33
N ALA A 52 -18.23 1.23 -3.03
CA ALA A 52 -17.20 2.21 -3.36
C ALA A 52 -15.85 1.85 -2.70
N ILE A 53 -15.86 1.54 -1.40
CA ILE A 53 -14.68 1.09 -0.67
C ILE A 53 -14.15 -0.21 -1.26
N GLY A 54 -15.00 -1.19 -1.55
CA GLY A 54 -14.59 -2.48 -2.13
C GLY A 54 -13.88 -2.32 -3.47
N VAL A 55 -14.37 -1.44 -4.35
CA VAL A 55 -13.72 -1.13 -5.64
C VAL A 55 -12.36 -0.49 -5.42
N VAL A 56 -12.26 0.53 -4.55
CA VAL A 56 -10.99 1.20 -4.27
C VAL A 56 -10.00 0.26 -3.57
N THR A 57 -10.45 -0.60 -2.66
CA THR A 57 -9.65 -1.67 -2.05
C THR A 57 -9.05 -2.57 -3.13
N LEU A 58 -9.85 -3.05 -4.07
CA LEU A 58 -9.35 -3.92 -5.15
C LEU A 58 -8.28 -3.21 -5.98
N LEU A 59 -8.52 -1.95 -6.36
CA LEU A 59 -7.54 -1.15 -7.11
C LEU A 59 -6.24 -0.94 -6.33
N SER A 60 -6.33 -0.63 -5.04
CA SER A 60 -5.17 -0.47 -4.15
C SER A 60 -4.38 -1.76 -3.99
N LEU A 61 -5.05 -2.90 -3.79
CA LEU A 61 -4.39 -4.20 -3.70
C LEU A 61 -3.68 -4.56 -5.01
N LEU A 62 -4.29 -4.29 -6.16
CA LEU A 62 -3.66 -4.51 -7.47
C LEU A 62 -2.42 -3.62 -7.66
N ALA A 63 -2.50 -2.34 -7.28
CA ALA A 63 -1.37 -1.41 -7.36
C ALA A 63 -0.21 -1.84 -6.45
N ILE A 64 -0.50 -2.22 -5.20
CA ILE A 64 0.51 -2.71 -4.25
C ILE A 64 1.10 -4.04 -4.72
N ALA A 65 0.26 -4.99 -5.19
CA ALA A 65 0.73 -6.28 -5.70
C ALA A 65 1.62 -6.12 -6.94
N TYR A 66 1.33 -5.15 -7.79
CA TYR A 66 2.19 -4.80 -8.92
C TYR A 66 3.55 -4.26 -8.45
N GLY A 67 3.54 -3.30 -7.50
CA GLY A 67 4.76 -2.76 -6.90
C GLY A 67 5.62 -3.83 -6.22
N PHE A 68 4.98 -4.70 -5.43
CA PHE A 68 5.63 -5.85 -4.79
C PHE A 68 6.26 -6.79 -5.82
N ARG A 69 5.54 -7.15 -6.89
CA ARG A 69 6.10 -8.02 -7.94
C ARG A 69 7.31 -7.40 -8.64
N ARG A 70 7.31 -6.08 -8.85
CA ARG A 70 8.45 -5.39 -9.44
C ARG A 70 9.66 -5.45 -8.49
N ALA A 71 9.48 -5.02 -7.24
CA ALA A 71 10.54 -5.06 -6.23
C ALA A 71 11.07 -6.47 -5.98
N TRP A 72 10.20 -7.50 -6.06
CA TRP A 72 10.60 -8.90 -5.92
C TRP A 72 11.50 -9.37 -7.06
N ARG A 73 11.16 -8.98 -8.29
CA ARG A 73 11.97 -9.33 -9.46
C ARG A 73 13.35 -8.69 -9.37
N ASP A 74 13.39 -7.40 -9.04
CA ASP A 74 14.63 -6.63 -8.94
C ASP A 74 15.55 -7.22 -7.85
N TRP A 75 15.01 -7.46 -6.65
CA TRP A 75 15.74 -8.11 -5.55
C TRP A 75 16.21 -9.54 -5.89
N SER A 76 15.36 -10.33 -6.56
CA SER A 76 15.71 -11.71 -6.96
C SER A 76 16.82 -11.76 -8.01
N ALA A 77 16.85 -10.79 -8.93
CA ALA A 77 17.90 -10.66 -9.94
C ALA A 77 19.23 -10.21 -9.32
N GLY A 78 19.18 -9.45 -8.22
CA GLY A 78 20.35 -8.99 -7.45
C GLY A 78 21.03 -10.07 -6.58
N GLY A 79 20.54 -11.31 -6.59
CA GLY A 79 21.15 -12.45 -5.88
C GLY A 79 20.62 -12.72 -4.48
N GLY A 80 19.59 -12.00 -4.01
CA GLY A 80 18.80 -12.33 -2.81
C GLY A 80 19.55 -12.41 -1.47
N GLY A 81 20.83 -12.00 -1.41
CA GLY A 81 21.67 -12.13 -0.21
C GLY A 81 21.42 -11.02 0.81
N HIS A 82 21.29 -11.37 2.09
CA HIS A 82 21.02 -10.46 3.22
C HIS A 82 22.25 -9.79 3.86
N ARG A 83 23.47 -10.08 3.39
CA ARG A 83 24.70 -9.51 3.98
C ARG A 83 25.01 -8.17 3.32
N HIS A 84 24.58 -7.09 3.96
CA HIS A 84 24.77 -5.69 3.52
C HIS A 84 25.61 -4.90 4.53
N ASP A 85 26.68 -5.50 5.05
CA ASP A 85 27.45 -4.92 6.15
C ASP A 85 28.57 -3.98 5.68
N ARG A 86 28.70 -3.72 4.37
CA ARG A 86 29.74 -2.84 3.82
C ARG A 86 29.16 -1.49 3.42
N ASP A 87 29.93 -0.44 3.66
CA ASP A 87 29.58 0.92 3.21
C ASP A 87 29.89 1.12 1.72
N THR A 88 29.28 0.29 0.87
CA THR A 88 29.39 0.38 -0.60
C THR A 88 28.07 0.90 -1.19
N PRO A 89 28.11 1.69 -2.27
CA PRO A 89 26.89 2.15 -2.95
C PRO A 89 25.94 1.00 -3.32
N GLU A 90 26.50 -0.15 -3.71
CA GLU A 90 25.74 -1.34 -4.10
C GLU A 90 24.99 -1.99 -2.93
N ASP A 91 25.58 -2.03 -1.73
CA ASP A 91 24.90 -2.57 -0.54
C ASP A 91 23.77 -1.64 -0.04
N ARG A 92 23.91 -0.32 -0.24
CA ARG A 92 22.85 0.66 0.07
C ARG A 92 21.63 0.48 -0.84
N GLU A 93 21.84 0.29 -2.14
CA GLU A 93 20.78 0.06 -3.14
C GLU A 93 19.98 -1.22 -2.80
N ARG A 94 20.68 -2.33 -2.51
CA ARG A 94 20.03 -3.59 -2.09
C ARG A 94 19.22 -3.47 -0.80
N PHE A 95 19.69 -2.66 0.15
CA PHE A 95 18.93 -2.39 1.37
C PHE A 95 17.62 -1.64 1.07
N LEU A 96 17.63 -0.68 0.14
CA LEU A 96 16.43 0.06 -0.28
C LEU A 96 15.45 -0.85 -1.02
N GLU A 97 15.93 -1.71 -1.91
CA GLU A 97 15.11 -2.72 -2.59
C GLU A 97 14.41 -3.67 -1.58
N PHE A 98 15.16 -4.18 -0.60
CA PHE A 98 14.60 -5.03 0.44
C PHE A 98 13.60 -4.29 1.35
N SER A 99 13.90 -3.05 1.72
CA SER A 99 12.97 -2.20 2.48
C SER A 99 11.67 -1.95 1.71
N THR A 100 11.76 -1.75 0.40
CA THR A 100 10.61 -1.58 -0.50
C THR A 100 9.72 -2.82 -0.50
N LEU A 101 10.31 -4.02 -0.53
CA LEU A 101 9.57 -5.28 -0.42
C LEU A 101 8.81 -5.39 0.90
N LEU A 102 9.47 -5.08 2.02
CA LEU A 102 8.86 -5.11 3.35
C LEU A 102 7.72 -4.09 3.47
N LEU A 103 7.93 -2.87 2.98
CA LEU A 103 6.93 -1.80 3.00
C LEU A 103 5.73 -2.14 2.11
N ALA A 104 5.94 -2.75 0.94
CA ALA A 104 4.87 -3.20 0.08
C ALA A 104 4.05 -4.33 0.74
N ALA A 105 4.71 -5.31 1.37
CA ALA A 105 4.03 -6.37 2.12
C ALA A 105 3.22 -5.81 3.30
N LEU A 106 3.81 -4.89 4.07
CA LEU A 106 3.14 -4.22 5.19
C LEU A 106 1.92 -3.43 4.70
N SER A 107 2.05 -2.71 3.59
CA SER A 107 0.97 -1.90 3.01
C SER A 107 -0.18 -2.78 2.51
N PHE A 108 0.12 -3.95 1.92
CA PHE A 108 -0.88 -4.93 1.51
C PHE A 108 -1.69 -5.43 2.72
N VAL A 109 -1.01 -5.77 3.81
CA VAL A 109 -1.65 -6.16 5.07
C VAL A 109 -2.49 -4.99 5.63
N GLY A 110 -1.96 -3.77 5.61
CA GLY A 110 -2.68 -2.56 6.03
C GLY A 110 -4.03 -2.40 5.33
N VAL A 111 -4.05 -2.49 4.00
CA VAL A 111 -5.29 -2.40 3.20
C VAL A 111 -6.30 -3.49 3.57
N ILE A 112 -5.84 -4.71 3.87
CA ILE A 112 -6.73 -5.79 4.34
C ILE A 112 -7.33 -5.44 5.70
N PHE A 113 -6.52 -4.93 6.63
CA PHE A 113 -6.98 -4.54 7.96
C PHE A 113 -7.97 -3.37 7.90
N ASP A 114 -7.76 -2.41 6.99
CA ASP A 114 -8.64 -1.25 6.82
C ASP A 114 -10.02 -1.63 6.29
N VAL A 115 -10.13 -2.69 5.47
CA VAL A 115 -11.42 -3.14 4.93
C VAL A 115 -12.18 -4.08 5.86
N LEU A 116 -11.52 -4.70 6.86
CA LEU A 116 -12.17 -5.57 7.85
C LEU A 116 -13.40 -4.92 8.53
N PRO A 117 -13.32 -3.70 9.10
CA PRO A 117 -14.48 -3.07 9.72
C PRO A 117 -15.62 -2.84 8.72
N VAL A 118 -15.31 -2.54 7.45
CA VAL A 118 -16.32 -2.32 6.39
C VAL A 118 -17.04 -3.63 6.02
N ILE A 119 -16.38 -4.78 6.20
CA ILE A 119 -16.97 -6.10 6.00
C ILE A 119 -17.82 -6.50 7.22
N MET A 120 -17.32 -6.23 8.43
CA MET A 120 -17.95 -6.64 9.69
C MET A 120 -19.10 -5.75 10.13
N ILE A 121 -19.06 -4.45 9.81
CA ILE A 121 -20.03 -3.44 10.19
C ILE A 121 -20.85 -3.06 8.96
N ALA A 122 -22.15 -3.33 9.00
CA ALA A 122 -23.06 -3.12 7.87
C ALA A 122 -23.86 -1.81 7.97
N ASP A 123 -23.88 -1.19 9.16
CA ASP A 123 -24.74 -0.08 9.54
C ASP A 123 -23.98 0.96 10.38
N CYS A 124 -24.52 2.17 10.51
CA CYS A 124 -23.89 3.32 11.19
C CYS A 124 -24.00 3.30 12.73
N ARG A 125 -24.14 2.12 13.34
CA ARG A 125 -24.36 1.97 14.78
C ARG A 125 -23.08 1.97 15.62
#